data_AF-A0AAD5XDT6-F1
#
_entry.id   AF-A0AAD5XDT6-F1
#
_cell.length_a   1.000
_cell.length_b   1.000
_cell.length_c   1.000
_cell.angle_alpha   90.00
_cell.angle_beta   90.00
_cell.angle_gamma   90.00
#
_symmetry.space_group_name_H-M   'P 1'
#
loop_
_entity.id
_entity.type
_entity.pdbx_description
1 polymer ?
#
loop_
_entity_poly.entity_id
_entity_poly.type
_entity_poly.pdbx_seq_one_letter_code
_entity_poly.pdbx_strand_id
1 'polypeptide(L)'
;MEAETISFDEDLETVAFAFAQEIPAGSDVVIFIEFEGIHNDQLAGFYRSSYTDYAGEKRHLVITQFQSTDCRRCFPSFDEPALKATFSSSLIVDRHLVALSNTAEISSINLEIDSIPKKQVTFKTTPKMSTYLVAYVVGELDFIETVVNPPLPANSHKYPVRVYTIKGKAVHGKYALSLASKVLEFFSEYFDEPYSLTK
;
A
#
# COMPACT_ATOMS: atom_id res chain seq x y z
N MET A 1 17.32 20.44 -10.70
CA MET A 1 18.76 20.37 -10.40
C MET A 1 19.07 18.94 -9.99
N GLU A 2 20.19 18.39 -10.45
CA GLU A 2 20.62 17.05 -10.03
C GLU A 2 21.50 17.17 -8.78
N ALA A 3 21.53 16.13 -7.95
CA ALA A 3 22.46 16.07 -6.83
C ALA A 3 23.88 15.88 -7.36
N GLU A 4 24.83 16.71 -6.91
CA GLU A 4 26.25 16.57 -7.25
C GLU A 4 26.88 15.39 -6.52
N THR A 5 26.38 15.06 -5.34
CA THR A 5 26.86 13.92 -4.54
C THR A 5 25.71 13.29 -3.79
N ILE A 6 25.72 11.96 -3.75
CA ILE A 6 24.81 11.14 -2.96
C ILE A 6 25.67 10.34 -2.00
N SER A 7 25.39 10.43 -0.71
CA SER A 7 26.11 9.69 0.33
C SER A 7 25.13 8.91 1.20
N PHE A 8 25.54 7.73 1.63
CA PHE A 8 24.73 6.81 2.43
C PHE A 8 25.37 6.63 3.81
N ASP A 9 24.55 6.64 4.84
CA ASP A 9 24.92 6.26 6.19
C ASP A 9 24.12 5.00 6.54
N GLU A 10 24.80 3.84 6.51
CA GLU A 10 24.17 2.54 6.73
C GLU A 10 23.76 2.34 8.19
N ASP A 11 24.50 2.92 9.15
CA ASP A 11 24.20 2.80 10.58
C ASP A 11 22.94 3.60 10.94
N LEU A 12 22.78 4.78 10.33
CA LEU A 12 21.59 5.62 10.51
C LEU A 12 20.45 5.27 9.54
N GLU A 13 20.70 4.42 8.54
CA GLU A 13 19.80 4.12 7.42
C GLU A 13 19.31 5.40 6.70
N THR A 14 20.23 6.33 6.42
CA THR A 14 19.92 7.61 5.77
C THR A 14 20.70 7.82 4.47
N VAL A 15 20.14 8.68 3.60
CA VAL A 15 20.78 9.15 2.37
C VAL A 15 20.79 10.67 2.35
N ALA A 16 21.93 11.26 1.99
CA ALA A 16 22.09 12.70 1.85
C ALA A 16 22.38 13.08 0.39
N PHE A 17 21.63 14.04 -0.12
CA PHE A 17 21.76 14.61 -1.46
C PHE A 17 22.36 16.01 -1.36
N ALA A 18 23.56 16.21 -1.91
CA ALA A 18 24.22 17.51 -1.97
C ALA A 18 23.94 18.18 -3.32
N PHE A 19 23.59 19.46 -3.30
CA PHE A 19 23.29 20.24 -4.50
C PHE A 19 24.28 21.42 -4.62
N ALA A 20 24.58 21.81 -5.86
CA ALA A 20 25.49 22.91 -6.17
C ALA A 20 25.08 24.27 -5.57
N GLN A 21 23.77 24.45 -5.37
CA GLN A 21 23.18 25.68 -4.85
C GLN A 21 22.33 25.33 -3.63
N GLU A 22 22.37 26.21 -2.64
CA GLU A 22 21.49 26.12 -1.48
C GLU A 22 20.04 26.24 -1.93
N ILE A 23 19.19 25.40 -1.34
CA ILE A 23 17.74 25.49 -1.51
C ILE A 23 17.24 26.59 -0.55
N PRO A 24 16.67 27.69 -1.05
CA PRO A 24 16.21 28.77 -0.18
C PRO A 24 15.13 28.30 0.80
N ALA A 25 15.22 28.72 2.06
CA ALA A 25 14.24 28.39 3.08
C ALA A 25 12.82 28.83 2.66
N GLY A 26 11.83 27.95 2.87
CA GLY A 26 10.43 28.19 2.49
C GLY A 26 10.11 27.89 1.03
N SER A 27 11.05 27.33 0.26
CA SER A 27 10.79 26.88 -1.12
C SER A 27 9.97 25.58 -1.15
N ASP A 28 9.05 25.46 -2.10
CA ASP A 28 8.43 24.19 -2.44
C ASP A 28 9.38 23.38 -3.34
N VAL A 29 9.78 22.20 -2.88
CA VAL A 29 10.74 21.33 -3.59
C VAL A 29 10.11 19.99 -3.92
N VAL A 30 10.33 19.53 -5.16
CA VAL A 30 10.00 18.18 -5.60
C VAL A 30 11.30 17.41 -5.79
N ILE A 31 11.46 16.33 -5.02
CA ILE A 31 12.60 15.42 -5.15
C ILE A 31 12.13 14.21 -5.95
N PHE A 32 12.82 13.94 -7.06
CA PHE A 32 12.60 12.75 -7.88
C PHE A 32 13.75 11.77 -7.65
N ILE A 33 13.43 10.52 -7.35
CA ILE A 33 14.42 9.48 -7.05
C ILE A 33 14.00 8.22 -7.80
N GLU A 34 14.88 7.74 -8.68
CA GLU A 34 14.80 6.40 -9.26
C GLU A 34 15.64 5.46 -8.41
N PHE A 35 15.07 4.31 -8.06
CA PHE A 35 15.73 3.31 -7.23
C PHE A 35 15.25 1.92 -7.60
N GLU A 36 16.05 0.93 -7.27
CA GLU A 36 15.70 -0.48 -7.33
C GLU A 36 15.87 -1.12 -5.95
N GLY A 37 15.20 -2.23 -5.73
CA GLY A 37 15.24 -2.94 -4.46
C GLY A 37 14.89 -4.41 -4.63
N ILE A 38 15.11 -5.17 -3.58
CA ILE A 38 14.86 -6.62 -3.57
C ILE A 38 13.65 -6.90 -2.70
N HIS A 39 12.70 -7.70 -3.22
CA HIS A 39 11.68 -8.32 -2.39
C HIS A 39 12.32 -9.37 -1.48
N ASN A 40 12.59 -8.97 -0.24
CA ASN A 40 13.30 -9.77 0.75
C ASN A 40 12.42 -10.88 1.37
N ASP A 41 13.00 -11.73 2.22
CA ASP A 41 12.32 -12.82 2.95
C ASP A 41 12.22 -12.58 4.47
N GLN A 42 12.30 -11.32 4.92
CA GLN A 42 12.43 -10.93 6.33
C GLN A 42 11.09 -10.57 7.01
N LEU A 43 9.97 -10.67 6.29
CA LEU A 43 8.65 -10.24 6.77
C LEU A 43 8.57 -8.74 7.13
N ALA A 44 9.47 -7.93 6.55
CA ALA A 44 9.62 -6.49 6.80
C ALA A 44 9.92 -5.75 5.49
N GLY A 45 9.47 -4.50 5.37
CA GLY A 45 9.55 -3.73 4.14
C GLY A 45 8.60 -4.28 3.09
N PHE A 46 8.98 -4.27 1.82
CA PHE A 46 8.19 -4.87 0.73
C PHE A 46 8.74 -6.25 0.36
N TYR A 47 8.26 -7.27 1.07
CA TYR A 47 8.84 -8.61 1.11
C TYR A 47 7.99 -9.61 0.33
N ARG A 48 8.59 -10.73 -0.08
CA ARG A 48 7.86 -11.85 -0.69
C ARG A 48 7.45 -12.86 0.38
N SER A 49 6.25 -13.42 0.23
CA SER A 49 5.74 -14.51 1.05
C SER A 49 5.35 -15.68 0.17
N SER A 50 5.61 -16.90 0.61
CA SER A 50 5.27 -18.11 -0.14
C SER A 50 4.08 -18.86 0.44
N TYR A 51 3.28 -19.47 -0.42
CA TYR A 51 2.18 -20.34 -0.04
C TYR A 51 2.06 -21.52 -1.02
N THR A 52 1.38 -22.58 -0.60
CA THR A 52 1.03 -23.70 -1.47
C THR A 52 -0.38 -23.50 -1.99
N ASP A 53 -0.53 -23.51 -3.32
CA ASP A 53 -1.83 -23.39 -3.98
C ASP A 53 -2.61 -24.73 -3.96
N TYR A 54 -3.81 -24.73 -4.54
CA TYR A 54 -4.67 -25.92 -4.61
C TYR A 54 -4.12 -27.05 -5.48
N ALA A 55 -3.21 -26.74 -6.40
CA ALA A 55 -2.53 -27.74 -7.22
C ALA A 55 -1.31 -28.35 -6.49
N GLY A 56 -0.99 -27.87 -5.29
CA GLY A 56 0.19 -28.28 -4.55
C GLY A 56 1.46 -27.50 -4.92
N GLU A 57 1.34 -26.49 -5.78
CA GLU A 57 2.48 -25.72 -6.29
C GLU A 57 2.85 -24.60 -5.33
N LYS A 58 4.15 -24.37 -5.16
CA LYS A 58 4.65 -23.24 -4.38
C LYS A 58 4.48 -21.96 -5.20
N ARG A 59 3.71 -21.03 -4.67
CA ARG A 59 3.46 -19.70 -5.23
C ARG A 59 4.02 -18.63 -4.30
N HIS A 60 4.16 -17.43 -4.84
CA HIS A 60 4.59 -16.25 -4.10
C HIS A 60 3.58 -15.12 -4.25
N LEU A 61 3.54 -14.26 -3.23
CA LEU A 61 2.94 -12.94 -3.27
C LEU A 61 3.95 -11.94 -2.70
N VAL A 62 3.79 -10.66 -2.99
CA VAL A 62 4.60 -9.58 -2.41
C VAL A 62 3.69 -8.71 -1.56
N ILE A 63 4.11 -8.40 -0.35
CA ILE A 63 3.32 -7.67 0.64
C ILE A 63 4.23 -6.75 1.47
N THR A 64 3.68 -5.62 1.89
CA THR A 64 4.37 -4.67 2.76
C THR A 64 4.08 -4.92 4.23
N GLN A 65 5.11 -4.80 5.08
CA GLN A 65 4.99 -4.57 6.52
C GLN A 65 5.98 -3.45 6.88
N PHE A 66 5.47 -2.25 7.14
CA PHE A 66 6.32 -1.06 7.36
C PHE A 66 6.44 -0.63 8.81
N GLN A 67 5.53 -1.06 9.69
CA GLN A 67 5.64 -0.68 11.09
C GLN A 67 6.74 -1.49 11.79
N SER A 68 7.70 -0.85 12.47
CA SER A 68 7.73 0.59 12.82
C SER A 68 8.50 1.51 11.86
N THR A 69 9.57 1.02 11.23
CA THR A 69 10.54 1.85 10.47
C THR A 69 11.02 1.17 9.19
N ASP A 70 10.17 0.34 8.58
CA ASP A 70 10.54 -0.48 7.42
C ASP A 70 10.02 0.08 6.09
N CYS A 71 9.35 1.24 6.10
CA CYS A 71 8.93 1.91 4.85
C CYS A 71 10.15 2.30 4.00
N ARG A 72 11.23 2.75 4.66
CA ARG A 72 12.53 3.07 4.04
C ARG A 72 13.17 1.90 3.27
N ARG A 73 12.79 0.65 3.56
CA ARG A 73 13.24 -0.55 2.81
C ARG A 73 12.48 -0.74 1.50
N CYS A 74 11.36 -0.03 1.31
CA CYS A 74 10.56 -0.08 0.09
C CYS A 74 10.83 1.13 -0.81
N PHE A 75 10.85 2.34 -0.25
CA PHE A 75 11.16 3.57 -1.00
C PHE A 75 11.77 4.64 -0.08
N PRO A 76 12.69 5.48 -0.61
CA PRO A 76 13.25 6.60 0.14
C PRO A 76 12.17 7.55 0.62
N SER A 77 12.14 7.84 1.92
CA SER A 77 11.14 8.69 2.56
C SER A 77 11.64 9.25 3.87
N PHE A 78 10.96 10.27 4.39
CA PHE A 78 11.14 10.76 5.75
C PHE A 78 10.39 9.83 6.72
N ASP A 79 10.98 8.67 7.00
CA ASP A 79 10.32 7.54 7.66
C ASP A 79 10.22 7.70 9.19
N GLU A 80 9.48 8.73 9.60
CA GLU A 80 9.15 9.06 10.98
C GLU A 80 7.63 9.31 11.12
N PRO A 81 6.96 8.77 12.16
CA PRO A 81 5.50 8.88 12.29
C PRO A 81 4.93 10.30 12.30
N ALA A 82 5.70 11.28 12.79
CA ALA A 82 5.27 12.68 12.86
C ALA A 82 5.25 13.37 11.49
N LEU A 83 6.06 12.89 10.53
CA LEU A 83 6.22 13.47 9.20
C LEU A 83 5.17 12.93 8.24
N LYS A 84 3.90 13.23 8.53
CA LYS A 84 2.77 12.75 7.73
C LYS A 84 2.71 13.42 6.35
N ALA A 85 2.38 12.64 5.33
CA ALA A 85 2.19 13.08 3.96
C ALA A 85 0.97 12.40 3.33
N THR A 86 0.60 12.82 2.11
CA THR A 86 -0.33 12.10 1.25
C THR A 86 0.46 11.24 0.27
N PHE A 87 -0.09 10.10 -0.12
CA PHE A 87 0.57 9.15 -1.01
C PHE A 87 -0.28 8.89 -2.24
N SER A 88 0.27 9.17 -3.42
CA SER A 88 -0.28 8.79 -4.71
C SER A 88 0.57 7.64 -5.25
N SER A 89 -0.04 6.49 -5.53
CA SER A 89 0.69 5.29 -5.92
C SER A 89 0.09 4.65 -7.17
N SER A 90 0.97 4.08 -7.98
CA SER A 90 0.64 3.14 -9.04
C SER A 90 1.56 1.92 -8.93
N LEU A 91 1.02 0.75 -9.29
CA LEU A 91 1.76 -0.50 -9.29
C LEU A 91 1.68 -1.12 -10.68
N ILE A 92 2.85 -1.44 -11.26
CA ILE A 92 2.94 -2.20 -12.50
C ILE A 92 3.14 -3.66 -12.14
N VAL A 93 2.19 -4.50 -12.53
CA VAL A 93 2.14 -5.92 -12.15
C VAL A 93 1.81 -6.79 -13.35
N ASP A 94 2.06 -8.11 -13.26
CA ASP A 94 1.57 -9.05 -14.26
C ASP A 94 0.05 -8.99 -14.37
N ARG A 95 -0.47 -9.08 -15.60
CA ARG A 95 -1.89 -8.83 -15.88
C ARG A 95 -2.86 -9.68 -15.03
N HIS A 96 -2.47 -10.91 -14.72
CA HIS A 96 -3.26 -11.88 -13.96
C HIS A 96 -3.21 -11.70 -12.43
N LEU A 97 -2.32 -10.83 -11.91
CA LEU A 97 -2.17 -10.58 -10.48
C LEU A 97 -3.15 -9.51 -10.00
N VAL A 98 -3.59 -9.62 -8.74
CA VAL A 98 -4.29 -8.55 -8.03
C VAL A 98 -3.25 -7.61 -7.45
N ALA A 99 -3.50 -6.29 -7.52
CA ALA A 99 -2.71 -5.27 -6.84
C ALA A 99 -3.63 -4.48 -5.89
N LEU A 100 -3.26 -4.39 -4.62
CA LEU A 100 -4.01 -3.70 -3.58
C LEU A 100 -3.16 -2.60 -2.97
N SER A 101 -3.83 -1.53 -2.55
CA SER A 101 -3.25 -0.43 -1.79
C SER A 101 -4.24 0.07 -0.74
N ASN A 102 -3.85 1.05 0.07
CA ASN A 102 -4.69 1.67 1.10
C ASN A 102 -6.04 2.13 0.55
N THR A 103 -6.03 2.80 -0.60
CA THR A 103 -7.18 3.46 -1.21
C THR A 103 -7.75 2.69 -2.41
N ALA A 104 -8.92 3.14 -2.89
CA ALA A 104 -9.57 2.54 -4.05
C ALA A 104 -8.73 2.68 -5.33
N GLU A 105 -8.77 1.63 -6.16
CA GLU A 105 -8.30 1.68 -7.55
C GLU A 105 -9.15 2.70 -8.33
N ILE A 106 -8.47 3.58 -9.09
CA ILE A 106 -9.11 4.58 -9.96
C ILE A 106 -8.88 4.29 -11.45
N SER A 107 -7.85 3.50 -11.79
CA SER A 107 -7.63 3.02 -13.15
C SER A 107 -6.78 1.75 -13.17
N SER A 108 -7.02 0.90 -14.17
CA SER A 108 -6.16 -0.23 -14.53
C SER A 108 -5.98 -0.24 -16.05
N ILE A 109 -4.77 0.07 -16.50
CA ILE A 109 -4.44 0.17 -17.92
C ILE A 109 -3.52 -0.99 -18.29
N ASN A 110 -3.87 -1.72 -19.35
CA ASN A 110 -3.02 -2.78 -19.89
C ASN A 110 -1.76 -2.18 -20.51
N LEU A 111 -0.61 -2.76 -20.18
CA LEU A 111 0.68 -2.38 -20.71
C LEU A 111 1.39 -3.62 -21.29
N GLU A 112 2.48 -3.36 -22.00
CA GLU A 112 3.45 -4.36 -22.42
C GLU A 112 4.84 -3.81 -22.12
N ILE A 113 5.64 -4.57 -21.36
CA ILE A 113 7.02 -4.22 -21.00
C ILE A 113 7.86 -5.44 -21.36
N ASP A 114 8.87 -5.26 -22.21
CA ASP A 114 9.72 -6.34 -22.71
C ASP A 114 8.94 -7.52 -23.31
N SER A 115 7.86 -7.22 -24.04
CA SER A 115 6.92 -8.21 -24.59
C SER A 115 6.17 -9.06 -23.55
N ILE A 116 6.23 -8.68 -22.27
CA ILE A 116 5.47 -9.30 -21.18
C ILE A 116 4.18 -8.50 -20.93
N PRO A 117 3.00 -9.15 -20.98
CA PRO A 117 1.73 -8.50 -20.65
C PRO A 117 1.65 -8.05 -19.19
N LYS A 118 1.66 -6.73 -18.96
CA LYS A 118 1.50 -6.10 -17.65
C LYS A 118 0.18 -5.34 -17.56
N LYS A 119 -0.08 -4.79 -16.38
CA LYS A 119 -1.03 -3.69 -16.17
C LYS A 119 -0.48 -2.72 -15.15
N GLN A 120 -0.80 -1.43 -15.32
CA GLN A 120 -0.59 -0.41 -14.30
C GLN A 120 -1.91 -0.16 -13.59
N VAL A 121 -1.93 -0.41 -12.29
CA VAL A 121 -3.05 -0.11 -11.40
C VAL A 121 -2.74 1.18 -10.67
N THR A 122 -3.61 2.19 -10.78
CA THR A 122 -3.45 3.49 -10.11
C THR A 122 -4.49 3.61 -9.00
N PHE A 123 -4.07 4.10 -7.84
CA PHE A 123 -4.93 4.26 -6.67
C PHE A 123 -5.22 5.73 -6.38
N LYS A 124 -6.35 6.00 -5.72
CA LYS A 124 -6.68 7.35 -5.24
C LYS A 124 -5.62 7.83 -4.22
N THR A 125 -5.28 9.10 -4.21
CA THR A 125 -4.39 9.67 -3.19
C THR A 125 -4.93 9.42 -1.77
N THR A 126 -4.06 8.99 -0.86
CA THR A 126 -4.42 8.77 0.55
C THR A 126 -4.73 10.09 1.26
N PRO A 127 -5.49 10.08 2.37
CA PRO A 127 -5.44 11.14 3.36
C PRO A 127 -4.01 11.32 3.92
N LYS A 128 -3.79 12.42 4.64
CA LYS A 128 -2.53 12.68 5.33
C LYS A 128 -2.29 11.61 6.41
N MET A 129 -1.27 10.78 6.24
CA MET A 129 -0.95 9.66 7.13
C MET A 129 0.56 9.46 7.27
N SER A 130 0.97 8.62 8.22
CA SER A 130 2.38 8.28 8.44
C SER A 130 2.86 7.21 7.44
N THR A 131 4.16 7.20 7.13
CA THR A 131 4.81 6.26 6.19
C THR A 131 4.55 4.79 6.55
N TYR A 132 4.59 4.44 7.84
CA TYR A 132 4.38 3.06 8.31
C TYR A 132 2.99 2.48 8.00
N LEU A 133 2.01 3.31 7.63
CA LEU A 133 0.67 2.89 7.24
C LEU A 133 0.52 2.63 5.74
N VAL A 134 1.51 3.03 4.92
CA VAL A 134 1.48 2.73 3.48
C VAL A 134 1.50 1.21 3.32
N ALA A 135 0.61 0.69 2.48
CA ALA A 135 0.48 -0.75 2.29
C ALA A 135 0.25 -1.11 0.83
N TYR A 136 0.99 -2.12 0.35
CA TYR A 136 0.82 -2.73 -0.97
C TYR A 136 0.74 -4.25 -0.84
N VAL A 137 -0.13 -4.87 -1.64
CA VAL A 137 -0.20 -6.33 -1.79
C VAL A 137 -0.33 -6.68 -3.26
N VAL A 138 0.53 -7.56 -3.76
CA VAL A 138 0.50 -8.07 -5.12
C VAL A 138 0.53 -9.60 -5.11
N GLY A 139 -0.45 -10.23 -5.75
CA GLY A 139 -0.49 -11.69 -5.85
C GLY A 139 -1.76 -12.25 -6.45
N GLU A 140 -1.83 -13.58 -6.55
CA GLU A 140 -3.02 -14.29 -6.98
C GLU A 140 -4.01 -14.42 -5.82
N LEU A 141 -4.93 -13.46 -5.72
CA LEU A 141 -5.86 -13.34 -4.61
C LEU A 141 -7.32 -13.42 -5.10
N ASP A 142 -8.17 -14.02 -4.26
CA ASP A 142 -9.63 -13.93 -4.34
C ASP A 142 -10.16 -13.22 -3.10
N PHE A 143 -11.37 -12.68 -3.20
CA PHE A 143 -12.03 -12.07 -2.05
C PHE A 143 -13.50 -12.45 -1.94
N ILE A 144 -14.02 -12.33 -0.73
CA ILE A 144 -15.46 -12.17 -0.49
C ILE A 144 -15.72 -10.73 -0.07
N GLU A 145 -16.89 -10.22 -0.42
CA GLU A 145 -17.29 -8.83 -0.18
C GLU A 145 -18.66 -8.76 0.49
N THR A 146 -18.86 -7.71 1.29
CA THR A 146 -20.19 -7.22 1.65
C THR A 146 -20.18 -5.69 1.62
N VAL A 147 -21.36 -5.08 1.70
CA VAL A 147 -21.51 -3.62 1.80
C VAL A 147 -22.11 -3.28 3.14
N VAL A 148 -21.40 -2.43 3.88
CA VAL A 148 -21.79 -1.93 5.20
C VAL A 148 -22.38 -0.54 5.05
N ASN A 149 -23.45 -0.24 5.78
CA ASN A 149 -24.10 1.08 5.75
C ASN A 149 -24.36 1.52 7.19
N PRO A 150 -23.35 2.09 7.87
CA PRO A 150 -23.49 2.50 9.27
C PRO A 150 -24.67 3.49 9.41
N PRO A 151 -25.53 3.31 10.42
CA PRO A 151 -26.65 4.22 10.65
C PRO A 151 -26.20 5.57 11.20
N LEU A 152 -25.03 5.61 11.86
CA LEU A 152 -24.42 6.78 12.47
C LEU A 152 -22.92 6.86 12.17
N PRO A 153 -22.35 8.08 12.08
CA PRO A 153 -23.07 9.36 12.00
C PRO A 153 -23.86 9.49 10.69
N ALA A 154 -24.82 10.41 10.63
CA ALA A 154 -25.78 10.53 9.51
C ALA A 154 -25.14 10.81 8.13
N ASN A 155 -23.88 11.27 8.11
CA ASN A 155 -23.10 11.50 6.89
C ASN A 155 -22.28 10.27 6.44
N SER A 156 -22.44 9.11 7.09
CA SER A 156 -21.79 7.86 6.68
C SER A 156 -22.22 7.45 5.28
N HIS A 157 -21.26 6.96 4.49
CA HIS A 157 -21.53 6.34 3.19
C HIS A 157 -21.54 4.82 3.28
N LYS A 158 -21.85 4.18 2.14
CA LYS A 158 -21.77 2.72 2.02
C LYS A 158 -20.33 2.29 1.82
N TYR A 159 -19.84 1.40 2.68
CA TYR A 159 -18.47 0.88 2.64
C TYR A 159 -18.46 -0.53 2.05
N PRO A 160 -17.82 -0.76 0.89
CA PRO A 160 -17.46 -2.11 0.48
C PRO A 160 -16.39 -2.64 1.44
N VAL A 161 -16.68 -3.75 2.12
CA VAL A 161 -15.71 -4.45 2.98
C VAL A 161 -15.34 -5.75 2.29
N ARG A 162 -14.03 -5.98 2.11
CA ARG A 162 -13.50 -7.17 1.43
C ARG A 162 -12.54 -7.92 2.34
N VAL A 163 -12.62 -9.24 2.31
CA VAL A 163 -11.60 -10.13 2.88
C VAL A 163 -10.90 -10.84 1.73
N TYR A 164 -9.65 -10.46 1.48
CA TYR A 164 -8.79 -11.11 0.49
C TYR A 164 -8.08 -12.32 1.08
N THR A 165 -7.92 -13.35 0.27
CA THR A 165 -7.20 -14.60 0.59
C THR A 165 -6.49 -15.09 -0.67
N ILE A 166 -5.60 -16.07 -0.54
CA ILE A 166 -5.09 -16.79 -1.72
C ILE A 166 -6.25 -17.42 -2.50
N LYS A 167 -6.12 -17.48 -3.83
CA LYS A 167 -7.17 -18.02 -4.71
C LYS A 167 -7.75 -19.34 -4.20
N GLY A 168 -9.08 -19.46 -4.23
CA GLY A 168 -9.85 -20.61 -3.77
C GLY A 168 -10.15 -20.65 -2.26
N LYS A 169 -9.43 -19.90 -1.42
CA LYS A 169 -9.67 -19.88 0.06
C LYS A 169 -10.65 -18.82 0.54
N ALA A 170 -11.22 -18.02 -0.35
CA ALA A 170 -12.06 -16.87 0.02
C ALA A 170 -13.27 -17.25 0.88
N VAL A 171 -13.81 -18.47 0.71
CA VAL A 171 -14.92 -19.00 1.52
C VAL A 171 -14.60 -19.04 3.02
N HIS A 172 -13.33 -19.21 3.40
CA HIS A 172 -12.90 -19.22 4.81
C HIS A 172 -12.92 -17.82 5.44
N GLY A 173 -12.98 -16.77 4.63
CA GLY A 173 -13.06 -15.39 5.11
C GLY A 173 -14.42 -15.00 5.69
N LYS A 174 -15.47 -15.82 5.56
CA LYS A 174 -16.86 -15.45 5.89
C LYS A 174 -17.04 -14.92 7.31
N TYR A 175 -16.39 -15.57 8.28
CA TYR A 175 -16.43 -15.12 9.67
C TYR A 175 -15.75 -13.76 9.85
N ALA A 176 -14.54 -13.61 9.29
CA ALA A 176 -13.79 -12.36 9.34
C ALA A 176 -14.57 -11.21 8.67
N LEU A 177 -15.20 -11.47 7.52
CA LEU A 177 -16.02 -10.49 6.81
C LEU A 177 -17.20 -10.04 7.67
N SER A 178 -17.94 -10.99 8.26
CA SER A 178 -19.08 -10.67 9.12
C SER A 178 -18.67 -9.88 10.36
N LEU A 179 -17.55 -10.24 10.98
CA LEU A 179 -17.04 -9.55 12.16
C LEU A 179 -16.54 -8.14 11.81
N ALA A 180 -15.75 -8.00 10.75
CA ALA A 180 -15.23 -6.70 10.30
C ALA A 180 -16.37 -5.71 10.00
N SER A 181 -17.44 -6.16 9.35
CA SER A 181 -18.61 -5.34 9.09
C SER A 181 -19.27 -4.81 10.37
N LYS A 182 -19.48 -5.69 11.36
CA LYS A 182 -20.08 -5.29 12.65
C LYS A 182 -19.17 -4.35 13.43
N VAL A 183 -17.86 -4.57 13.38
CA VAL A 183 -16.86 -3.72 14.04
C VAL A 183 -16.79 -2.33 13.39
N LEU A 184 -16.89 -2.26 12.06
CA LEU A 184 -16.92 -0.99 11.33
C LEU A 184 -18.17 -0.17 11.72
N GLU A 185 -19.35 -0.79 11.74
CA GLU A 185 -20.59 -0.13 12.21
C GLU A 185 -20.47 0.31 13.66
N PHE A 186 -20.00 -0.57 14.54
CA PHE A 186 -19.83 -0.28 15.95
C PHE A 186 -18.91 0.92 16.19
N PHE A 187 -17.73 0.97 15.56
CA PHE A 187 -16.81 2.10 15.78
C PHE A 187 -17.28 3.39 15.13
N SER A 188 -17.96 3.30 13.98
CA SER A 188 -18.61 4.46 13.35
C SER A 188 -19.63 5.10 14.29
N GLU A 189 -20.49 4.29 14.90
CA GLU A 189 -21.48 4.75 15.87
C GLU A 189 -20.84 5.20 17.20
N TYR A 190 -19.91 4.41 17.73
CA TYR A 190 -19.29 4.67 19.03
C TYR A 190 -18.48 5.97 19.06
N PHE A 191 -17.74 6.26 17.99
CA PHE A 191 -16.98 7.50 17.86
C PHE A 191 -17.79 8.67 17.28
N ASP A 192 -19.01 8.40 16.79
CA ASP A 192 -19.84 9.36 16.06
C ASP A 192 -19.08 10.03 14.88
N GLU A 193 -18.20 9.26 14.24
CA GLU A 193 -17.32 9.71 13.16
C GLU A 193 -17.30 8.66 12.03
N PRO A 194 -17.54 9.06 10.76
CA PRO A 194 -17.56 8.11 9.68
C PRO A 194 -16.13 7.64 9.36
N TYR A 195 -15.99 6.39 8.96
CA TYR A 195 -14.69 5.90 8.48
C TYR A 195 -14.24 6.73 7.26
N SER A 196 -13.02 7.24 7.32
CA SER A 196 -12.57 8.32 6.41
C SER A 196 -12.22 7.85 5.00
N LEU A 197 -12.08 6.54 4.77
CA LEU A 197 -11.80 5.97 3.45
C LEU A 197 -13.06 5.39 2.80
N THR A 198 -12.99 5.19 1.49
CA THR A 198 -14.11 4.64 0.70
C THR A 198 -14.11 3.10 0.63
N LYS A 199 -13.10 2.44 1.18
CA LYS A 199 -12.96 0.97 1.29
C LYS A 199 -11.93 0.60 2.35
#